data_AF-E6W3I6-F1
#
_entry.id   AF-E6W3I6-F1
#
_cell.length_a   1.000
_cell.length_b   1.000
_cell.length_c   1.000
_cell.angle_alpha   90.00
_cell.angle_beta   90.00
_cell.angle_gamma   90.00
#
_symmetry.space_group_name_H-M   'P 1'
#
loop_
_entity.id
_entity.type
_entity.pdbx_description
1 polymer ?
#
loop_
_entity_poly.entity_id
_entity_poly.type
_entity_poly.pdbx_seq_one_letter_code
_entity_poly.pdbx_strand_id
1 'polypeptide(L)'
;MGRCFLRKFIRAFLVIGSVAMAANASHLSEGTKYGGLSYTMMDYDLDGVSESYSPAALTGRLGIFVKEGIAVEGRLALEISDDSHSYDASWGEAKVTLGLKSLIGAYVIGHVPLENVGSIYGVLGFTKLETSVRYQEYDNSWGYYSESASESDSGLSYGFGFDWKVRSDVALNIEYMLYVNESDYSMSALNMGIKFYF
;
A
#
# COMPACT_ATOMS: atom_id res chain seq x y z
N MET A 1 -7.15 27.82 -17.59
CA MET A 1 -7.17 26.91 -18.76
C MET A 1 -6.35 25.69 -18.37
N GLY A 2 -6.98 24.55 -18.12
CA GLY A 2 -6.32 23.39 -17.48
C GLY A 2 -7.25 22.33 -16.87
N ARG A 3 -8.57 22.52 -16.90
CA ARG A 3 -9.55 21.50 -16.50
C ARG A 3 -9.88 20.60 -17.70
N CYS A 4 -9.01 19.65 -18.07
CA CYS A 4 -9.40 18.61 -19.05
C CYS A 4 -8.46 17.39 -19.18
N PHE A 5 -7.73 16.97 -18.13
CA PHE A 5 -6.83 15.80 -18.29
C PHE A 5 -7.19 14.55 -17.47
N LEU A 6 -7.98 14.65 -16.41
CA LEU A 6 -8.17 13.52 -15.47
C LEU A 6 -9.48 12.74 -15.61
N ARG A 7 -10.26 12.92 -16.68
CA ARG A 7 -11.53 12.17 -16.89
C ARG A 7 -11.49 11.12 -18.01
N LYS A 8 -10.30 10.77 -18.52
CA LYS A 8 -10.16 9.90 -19.70
C LYS A 8 -9.56 8.51 -19.48
N PHE A 9 -9.15 8.14 -18.27
CA PHE A 9 -8.48 6.84 -18.08
C PHE A 9 -9.37 5.66 -17.61
N ILE A 10 -10.66 5.88 -17.35
CA ILE A 10 -11.58 4.80 -16.93
C ILE A 10 -12.46 4.36 -18.09
N ARG A 11 -11.88 3.78 -19.14
CA ARG A 11 -12.60 2.90 -20.08
C ARG A 11 -11.62 1.87 -20.65
N ALA A 12 -12.04 0.60 -20.54
CA ALA A 12 -11.34 -0.63 -20.97
C ALA A 12 -10.25 -1.08 -19.99
N PHE A 13 -10.26 -2.30 -19.44
CA PHE A 13 -10.42 -3.57 -20.14
C PHE A 13 -10.89 -4.63 -19.11
N LEU A 14 -12.01 -5.32 -19.36
CA LEU A 14 -12.32 -6.57 -18.66
C LEU A 14 -12.73 -7.63 -19.69
N VAL A 15 -11.71 -8.19 -20.34
CA VAL A 15 -11.84 -9.45 -21.09
C VAL A 15 -11.34 -10.54 -20.16
N ILE A 16 -12.27 -11.26 -19.53
CA ILE A 16 -11.96 -12.49 -18.80
C ILE A 16 -11.73 -13.56 -19.87
N GLY A 17 -10.50 -13.62 -20.38
CA GLY A 17 -10.03 -14.71 -21.23
C GLY A 17 -9.68 -15.91 -20.35
N SER A 18 -10.36 -17.04 -20.57
CA SER A 18 -10.04 -18.32 -19.95
C SER A 18 -8.72 -18.86 -20.50
N VAL A 19 -7.60 -18.45 -19.90
CA VAL A 19 -6.30 -19.08 -20.16
C VAL A 19 -6.16 -20.26 -19.19
N ALA A 20 -6.45 -21.46 -19.69
CA ALA A 20 -6.05 -22.69 -19.02
C ALA A 20 -4.56 -22.89 -19.26
N MET A 21 -3.71 -22.35 -18.38
CA MET A 21 -2.29 -22.68 -18.35
C MET A 21 -2.07 -23.85 -17.39
N ALA A 22 -1.56 -24.97 -17.90
CA ALA A 22 -1.08 -26.06 -17.07
C ALA A 22 0.12 -25.57 -16.23
N ALA A 23 -0.11 -25.32 -14.95
CA ALA A 23 0.89 -24.75 -14.07
C ALA A 23 1.74 -25.85 -13.42
N ASN A 24 3.01 -25.94 -13.82
CA ASN A 24 4.05 -26.49 -12.95
C ASN A 24 4.52 -25.38 -12.01
N ALA A 25 3.66 -24.98 -11.06
CA ALA A 25 3.96 -23.96 -10.06
C ALA A 25 3.80 -24.54 -8.66
N SER A 26 4.80 -25.30 -8.20
CA SER A 26 4.81 -25.93 -6.86
C SER A 26 4.65 -24.93 -5.69
N HIS A 27 4.76 -23.63 -5.94
CA HIS A 27 4.61 -22.57 -4.93
C HIS A 27 3.24 -21.88 -4.96
N LEU A 28 2.38 -22.17 -5.95
CA LEU A 28 1.02 -21.63 -6.07
C LEU A 28 -0.05 -22.70 -5.82
N SER A 29 0.36 -23.89 -5.37
CA SER A 29 -0.52 -25.01 -5.08
C SER A 29 -1.34 -24.77 -3.82
N GLU A 30 -2.52 -25.38 -3.77
CA GLU A 30 -3.36 -25.40 -2.57
C GLU A 30 -2.59 -25.91 -1.35
N GLY A 31 -2.74 -25.21 -0.23
CA GLY A 31 -2.08 -25.51 1.04
C GLY A 31 -0.69 -24.88 1.20
N THR A 32 -0.05 -24.41 0.12
CA THR A 32 1.23 -23.71 0.21
C THR A 32 1.08 -22.43 1.02
N LYS A 33 1.98 -22.21 1.97
CA LYS A 33 2.01 -21.01 2.79
C LYS A 33 3.14 -20.12 2.33
N TYR A 34 3.05 -18.84 2.64
CA TYR A 34 4.15 -17.93 2.42
C TYR A 34 4.17 -16.82 3.46
N GLY A 35 5.36 -16.28 3.65
CA GLY A 35 5.59 -15.08 4.44
C GLY A 35 6.47 -14.11 3.68
N GLY A 36 6.35 -12.82 3.97
CA GLY A 36 7.15 -11.82 3.28
C GLY A 36 7.33 -10.54 4.06
N LEU A 37 8.33 -9.78 3.63
CA LEU A 37 8.62 -8.43 4.10
C LEU A 37 8.76 -7.51 2.89
N SER A 38 8.27 -6.28 3.01
CA SER A 38 8.30 -5.27 1.95
C SER A 38 8.58 -3.90 2.54
N TYR A 39 9.35 -3.10 1.79
CA TYR A 39 9.44 -1.67 1.97
C TYR A 39 8.31 -1.02 1.18
N THR A 40 7.54 -0.17 1.84
CA THR A 40 6.31 0.43 1.31
C THR A 40 6.48 1.92 1.27
N MET A 41 6.47 2.47 0.06
CA MET A 41 6.46 3.90 -0.20
C MET A 41 5.03 4.32 -0.44
N MET A 42 4.53 5.28 0.32
CA MET A 42 3.16 5.76 0.21
C MET A 42 3.16 7.15 -0.44
N ASP A 43 2.21 7.39 -1.32
CA ASP A 43 2.03 8.69 -1.96
C ASP A 43 0.68 9.26 -1.51
N TYR A 44 0.73 10.42 -0.84
CA TYR A 44 -0.43 11.20 -0.42
C TYR A 44 -0.67 12.38 -1.37
N ASP A 45 -1.69 12.29 -2.22
CA ASP A 45 -2.21 13.41 -3.03
C ASP A 45 -3.40 14.08 -2.33
N LEU A 46 -3.19 15.31 -1.80
CA LEU A 46 -4.25 16.14 -1.23
C LEU A 46 -4.67 17.22 -2.25
N ASP A 47 -5.95 17.26 -2.64
CA ASP A 47 -6.48 18.25 -3.57
C ASP A 47 -6.32 19.68 -3.00
N GLY A 48 -5.39 20.47 -3.58
CA GLY A 48 -5.18 21.88 -3.24
C GLY A 48 -3.85 22.24 -2.56
N VAL A 49 -2.98 21.26 -2.28
CA VAL A 49 -1.63 21.48 -1.73
C VAL A 49 -0.60 20.82 -2.66
N SER A 50 0.43 21.57 -3.08
CA SER A 50 1.43 21.12 -4.07
C SER A 50 2.58 20.28 -3.49
N GLU A 51 2.44 19.77 -2.27
CA GLU A 51 3.50 19.06 -1.56
C GLU A 51 3.09 17.61 -1.28
N SER A 52 3.84 16.69 -1.89
CA SER A 52 3.69 15.24 -1.77
C SER A 52 4.43 14.76 -0.53
N TYR A 53 3.72 14.13 0.41
CA TYR A 53 4.33 13.43 1.54
C TYR A 53 4.58 11.97 1.15
N SER A 54 5.81 11.50 1.35
CA SER A 54 6.22 10.14 0.97
C SER A 54 6.69 9.32 2.18
N PRO A 55 5.83 9.07 3.18
CA PRO A 55 6.21 8.26 4.33
C PRO A 55 6.52 6.82 3.89
N ALA A 56 7.45 6.21 4.62
CA ALA A 56 7.88 4.85 4.38
C ALA A 56 7.47 3.93 5.53
N ALA A 57 6.96 2.76 5.17
CA ALA A 57 6.58 1.71 6.11
C ALA A 57 7.28 0.39 5.79
N LEU A 58 7.45 -0.44 6.81
CA LEU A 58 7.81 -1.84 6.65
C LEU A 58 6.54 -2.68 6.75
N THR A 59 6.23 -3.44 5.70
CA THR A 59 5.05 -4.31 5.63
C THR A 59 5.44 -5.77 5.74
N GLY A 60 4.93 -6.43 6.78
CA GLY A 60 4.90 -7.88 6.90
C GLY A 60 3.64 -8.47 6.30
N ARG A 61 3.77 -9.62 5.64
CA ARG A 61 2.65 -10.37 5.04
C ARG A 61 2.75 -11.86 5.36
N LEU A 62 1.60 -12.49 5.57
CA LEU A 62 1.46 -13.93 5.75
C LEU A 62 0.25 -14.40 4.96
N GLY A 63 0.44 -15.42 4.12
CA GLY A 63 -0.64 -15.94 3.29
C GLY A 63 -0.61 -17.45 3.11
N ILE A 64 -1.73 -17.96 2.61
CA ILE A 64 -1.91 -19.38 2.27
C ILE A 64 -2.73 -19.48 1.00
N PHE A 65 -2.31 -20.36 0.09
CA PHE A 65 -3.07 -20.72 -1.09
C PHE A 65 -4.23 -21.62 -0.69
N VAL A 66 -5.45 -21.09 -0.79
CA VAL A 66 -6.69 -21.84 -0.50
C VAL A 66 -7.15 -22.65 -1.70
N LYS A 67 -6.63 -22.30 -2.88
CA LYS A 67 -6.80 -23.02 -4.14
C LYS A 67 -5.61 -22.70 -5.02
N GLU A 68 -5.40 -23.50 -6.07
CA GLU A 68 -4.40 -23.20 -7.09
C GLU A 68 -4.55 -21.77 -7.63
N GLY A 69 -3.49 -20.97 -7.48
CA GLY A 69 -3.44 -19.57 -7.89
C GLY A 69 -4.27 -18.60 -7.05
N ILE A 70 -5.03 -19.06 -6.04
CA ILE A 70 -5.82 -18.18 -5.16
C ILE A 70 -5.32 -18.29 -3.73
N ALA A 71 -4.89 -17.17 -3.18
CA ALA A 71 -4.45 -17.05 -1.79
C ALA A 71 -5.33 -16.12 -0.97
N VAL A 72 -5.28 -16.33 0.34
CA VAL A 72 -5.70 -15.34 1.33
C VAL A 72 -4.45 -14.85 2.07
N GLU A 73 -4.38 -13.55 2.37
CA GLU A 73 -3.21 -12.93 2.97
C GLU A 73 -3.62 -11.92 4.05
N GLY A 74 -2.96 -11.98 5.20
CA GLY A 74 -2.97 -10.93 6.20
C GLY A 74 -1.73 -10.05 6.06
N ARG A 75 -1.89 -8.74 6.27
CA ARG A 75 -0.78 -7.77 6.24
C ARG A 75 -0.78 -6.89 7.47
N LEU A 76 0.42 -6.54 7.92
CA LEU A 76 0.67 -5.52 8.93
C LEU A 76 1.80 -4.62 8.42
N ALA A 77 1.57 -3.31 8.34
CA ALA A 77 2.60 -2.33 8.09
C ALA A 77 2.80 -1.43 9.31
N LEU A 78 4.07 -1.16 9.61
CA LEU A 78 4.50 -0.25 10.65
C LEU A 78 5.38 0.82 10.00
N GLU A 79 5.14 2.08 10.33
CA GLU A 79 5.97 3.20 9.86
C GLU A 79 7.39 3.09 10.38
N ILE A 80 8.32 3.40 9.49
CA ILE A 80 9.76 3.43 9.76
C ILE A 80 10.37 4.80 9.46
N SER A 81 9.60 5.72 8.88
CA SER A 81 9.99 7.10 8.62
C SER A 81 8.78 8.01 8.71
N ASP A 82 8.79 8.96 9.66
CA ASP A 82 7.89 10.11 9.64
C ASP A 82 8.34 11.10 8.54
N ASP A 83 7.40 11.75 7.85
CA ASP A 83 7.69 12.92 7.00
C ASP A 83 7.07 14.17 7.63
N SER A 84 7.81 15.27 7.67
CA SER A 84 7.45 16.44 8.47
C SER A 84 7.71 17.72 7.70
N HIS A 85 6.68 18.53 7.52
CA HIS A 85 6.80 19.79 6.78
C HIS A 85 6.57 20.99 7.70
N SER A 86 7.52 21.92 7.66
CA SER A 86 7.46 23.17 8.38
C SER A 86 6.85 24.23 7.46
N TYR A 87 5.79 24.89 7.91
CA TYR A 87 5.20 26.05 7.24
C TYR A 87 5.59 27.31 8.01
N ASP A 88 6.12 28.30 7.30
CA ASP A 88 6.30 29.65 7.83
C ASP A 88 4.94 30.35 7.90
N ALA A 89 4.38 30.50 9.10
CA ALA A 89 3.21 31.34 9.32
C ALA A 89 3.65 32.77 9.70
N SER A 90 2.86 33.79 9.32
CA SER A 90 3.19 35.21 9.57
C SER A 90 3.34 35.60 11.06
N TRP A 91 3.13 34.67 11.99
CA TRP A 91 3.16 34.86 13.44
C TRP A 91 4.11 33.88 14.17
N GLY A 92 4.79 32.97 13.44
CA GLY A 92 5.70 31.94 13.99
C GLY A 92 5.89 30.75 13.04
N GLU A 93 6.83 29.85 13.33
CA GLU A 93 6.96 28.57 12.60
C GLU A 93 5.88 27.58 13.09
N ALA A 94 5.09 27.02 12.16
CA ALA A 94 4.11 25.98 12.44
C ALA A 94 4.52 24.68 11.73
N LYS A 95 4.65 23.58 12.48
CA LYS A 95 5.06 22.29 11.92
C LYS A 95 3.89 21.31 11.92
N VAL A 96 3.53 20.81 10.74
CA VAL A 96 2.49 19.79 10.55
C VAL A 96 3.17 18.50 10.14
N THR A 97 3.01 17.44 10.94
CA THR A 97 3.55 16.11 10.65
C THR A 97 2.38 15.16 10.40
N LEU A 98 2.30 14.61 9.19
CA LEU A 98 1.39 13.54 8.82
C LEU A 98 2.18 12.23 8.84
N GLY A 99 1.83 11.33 9.75
CA GLY A 99 2.50 10.04 9.91
C GLY A 99 1.50 8.88 9.92
N LEU A 100 1.89 7.76 9.32
CA LEU A 100 1.12 6.52 9.34
C LEU A 100 1.53 5.68 10.55
N LYS A 101 0.73 5.60 11.62
CA LYS A 101 1.11 4.74 12.75
C LYS A 101 1.14 3.26 12.40
N SER A 102 0.05 2.77 11.79
CA SER A 102 -0.06 1.36 11.43
C SER A 102 -1.09 1.12 10.33
N LEU A 103 -0.92 0.02 9.62
CA LEU A 103 -1.87 -0.48 8.63
C LEU A 103 -2.05 -1.98 8.87
N ILE A 104 -3.29 -2.43 9.02
CA ILE A 104 -3.62 -3.85 9.07
C ILE A 104 -4.63 -4.17 7.97
N GLY A 105 -4.48 -5.31 7.30
CA GLY A 105 -5.42 -5.69 6.24
C GLY A 105 -5.52 -7.18 6.01
N ALA A 106 -6.62 -7.57 5.38
CA ALA A 106 -6.90 -8.93 4.96
C ALA A 106 -7.35 -8.91 3.48
N TYR A 107 -6.78 -9.80 2.69
CA TYR A 107 -6.89 -9.77 1.23
C TYR A 107 -7.08 -11.15 0.63
N VAL A 108 -7.71 -11.16 -0.56
CA VAL A 108 -7.73 -12.27 -1.51
C VAL A 108 -6.84 -11.90 -2.70
N ILE A 109 -6.08 -12.87 -3.18
CA ILE A 109 -5.01 -12.66 -4.15
C ILE A 109 -5.15 -13.71 -5.23
N GLY A 110 -5.25 -13.26 -6.48
CA GLY A 110 -5.32 -14.12 -7.65
C GLY A 110 -4.03 -14.03 -8.45
N HIS A 111 -3.29 -15.13 -8.53
CA HIS A 111 -2.05 -15.27 -9.27
C HIS A 111 -2.27 -15.90 -10.64
N VAL A 112 -1.60 -15.36 -11.64
CA VAL A 112 -1.42 -15.96 -12.96
C VAL A 112 0.05 -16.31 -13.13
N PRO A 113 0.41 -17.60 -13.25
CA PRO A 113 1.79 -18.02 -13.39
C PRO A 113 2.37 -17.56 -14.73
N LEU A 114 3.60 -17.06 -14.70
CA LEU A 114 4.42 -16.80 -15.89
C LEU A 114 5.53 -17.86 -15.95
N GLU A 115 5.54 -18.60 -17.05
CA GLU A 115 6.45 -19.74 -17.24
C GLU A 115 7.92 -19.35 -16.98
N ASN A 116 8.57 -20.05 -16.06
CA ASN A 116 9.97 -19.87 -15.67
C ASN A 116 10.40 -18.50 -15.13
N VAL A 117 9.49 -17.52 -15.01
CA VAL A 117 9.81 -16.17 -14.52
C VAL A 117 9.19 -15.91 -13.14
N GLY A 118 7.94 -16.30 -12.90
CA GLY A 118 7.25 -15.92 -11.67
C GLY A 118 5.73 -15.91 -11.79
N SER A 119 5.07 -14.90 -11.22
CA SER A 119 3.62 -14.71 -11.37
C SER A 119 3.24 -13.23 -11.37
N ILE A 120 2.25 -12.86 -12.17
CA ILE A 120 1.51 -11.60 -12.00
C ILE A 120 0.31 -11.89 -11.11
N TYR A 121 -0.14 -10.91 -10.33
CA TYR A 121 -1.30 -11.11 -9.48
C TYR A 121 -2.12 -9.85 -9.29
N GLY A 122 -3.39 -10.04 -8.99
CA GLY A 122 -4.30 -9.01 -8.49
C GLY A 122 -4.61 -9.24 -7.02
N VAL A 123 -4.80 -8.16 -6.27
CA VAL A 123 -5.13 -8.19 -4.84
C VAL A 123 -6.38 -7.34 -4.59
N LEU A 124 -7.27 -7.85 -3.76
CA LEU A 124 -8.49 -7.18 -3.33
C LEU A 124 -8.77 -7.53 -1.87
N GLY A 125 -9.12 -6.53 -1.06
CA GLY A 125 -9.40 -6.76 0.34
C GLY A 125 -9.87 -5.53 1.08
N PHE A 126 -9.77 -5.62 2.40
CA PHE A 126 -10.08 -4.53 3.32
C PHE A 126 -8.83 -4.17 4.12
N THR A 127 -8.67 -2.86 4.31
CA THR A 127 -7.57 -2.28 5.07
C THR A 127 -8.15 -1.39 6.16
N LYS A 128 -7.56 -1.47 7.34
CA LYS A 128 -7.72 -0.47 8.40
C LYS A 128 -6.40 0.27 8.58
N LEU A 129 -6.48 1.58 8.56
CA LEU A 129 -5.38 2.52 8.62
C LEU A 129 -5.49 3.32 9.92
N GLU A 130 -4.38 3.53 10.60
CA GLU A 130 -4.29 4.46 11.73
C GLU A 130 -3.30 5.56 11.38
N THR A 131 -3.80 6.77 11.22
CA THR A 131 -2.99 7.98 10.93
C THR A 131 -2.82 8.79 12.20
N SER A 132 -1.74 9.56 12.25
CA SER A 132 -1.57 10.58 13.26
C SER A 132 -1.17 11.90 12.65
N VAL A 133 -1.85 12.94 13.13
CA VAL A 133 -1.56 14.32 12.78
C VAL A 133 -1.00 14.99 14.03
N ARG A 134 0.23 15.48 13.95
CA ARG A 134 0.85 16.26 15.02
C ARG A 134 0.97 17.71 14.56
N TYR A 135 0.41 18.61 15.37
CA TYR A 135 0.53 20.05 15.21
C TYR A 135 1.47 20.58 16.30
N GLN A 136 2.51 21.31 15.90
CA GLN A 136 3.38 22.07 16.81
C GLN A 136 3.33 23.54 16.45
N GLU A 137 2.98 24.38 17.43
CA GLU A 137 2.95 25.83 17.33
C GLU A 137 3.84 26.43 18.43
N TYR A 138 4.66 27.42 18.05
CA TYR A 138 5.52 28.14 18.99
C TYR A 138 4.84 29.41 19.47
N ASP A 139 4.42 29.44 20.75
CA ASP A 139 3.89 30.65 21.40
C ASP A 139 5.00 31.31 22.25
N ASN A 140 5.32 32.55 21.90
CA ASN A 140 6.32 33.40 22.52
C ASN A 140 5.96 33.87 23.96
N SER A 141 4.77 33.56 24.47
CA SER A 141 4.34 33.85 25.85
C SER A 141 4.32 32.63 26.80
N TRP A 142 4.22 31.39 26.30
CA TRP A 142 4.02 30.19 27.14
C TRP A 142 4.87 28.96 26.76
N GLY A 143 5.69 29.03 25.71
CA GLY A 143 6.54 27.92 25.24
C GLY A 143 5.90 27.12 24.09
N TYR A 144 6.41 25.91 23.84
CA TYR A 144 5.92 25.05 22.75
C TYR A 144 4.57 24.41 23.11
N TYR A 145 3.56 24.58 22.26
CA TYR A 145 2.29 23.85 22.35
C TYR A 145 2.29 22.72 21.31
N SER A 146 2.02 21.49 21.74
CA SER A 146 1.92 20.32 20.86
C SER A 146 0.58 19.61 21.05
N GLU A 147 -0.21 19.49 20.00
CA GLU A 147 -1.45 18.71 19.98
C GLU A 147 -1.33 17.58 18.96
N SER A 148 -1.76 16.37 19.36
CA SER A 148 -1.74 15.19 18.49
C SER A 148 -3.14 14.62 18.39
N ALA A 149 -3.66 14.54 17.17
CA ALA A 149 -4.89 13.83 16.85
C ALA A 149 -4.54 12.50 16.14
N SER A 150 -5.33 11.48 16.39
CA SER A 150 -5.24 10.20 15.67
C SER A 150 -6.60 9.83 15.14
N GLU A 151 -6.66 9.55 13.84
CA GLU A 151 -7.86 9.10 13.16
C GLU A 151 -7.65 7.66 12.67
N SER A 152 -8.75 6.92 12.57
CA SER A 152 -8.72 5.53 12.13
C SER A 152 -9.76 5.32 11.05
N ASP A 153 -9.28 5.01 9.85
CA ASP A 153 -10.12 4.80 8.67
C ASP A 153 -10.04 3.35 8.22
N SER A 154 -11.12 2.88 7.59
CA SER A 154 -11.12 1.55 7.01
C SER A 154 -11.89 1.52 5.71
N GLY A 155 -11.38 0.78 4.73
CA GLY A 155 -12.01 0.76 3.42
C GLY A 155 -11.55 -0.40 2.55
N LEU A 156 -12.15 -0.45 1.35
CA LEU A 156 -11.75 -1.36 0.29
C LEU A 156 -10.40 -0.93 -0.28
N SER A 157 -9.55 -1.92 -0.52
CA SER A 157 -8.22 -1.74 -1.08
C SER A 157 -7.98 -2.77 -2.16
N TYR A 158 -7.32 -2.36 -3.23
CA TYR A 158 -7.05 -3.22 -4.37
C TYR A 158 -5.76 -2.81 -5.05
N GLY A 159 -5.18 -3.74 -5.80
CA GLY A 159 -3.89 -3.51 -6.43
C GLY A 159 -3.50 -4.63 -7.37
N PHE A 160 -2.31 -4.51 -7.90
CA PHE A 160 -1.70 -5.51 -8.76
C PHE A 160 -0.21 -5.57 -8.50
N GLY A 161 0.38 -6.73 -8.72
CA GLY A 161 1.80 -6.93 -8.47
C GLY A 161 2.39 -8.03 -9.32
N PHE A 162 3.70 -8.16 -9.14
CA PHE A 162 4.53 -9.14 -9.81
C PHE A 162 5.47 -9.77 -8.81
N ASP A 163 5.48 -11.10 -8.79
CA ASP A 163 6.44 -11.92 -8.07
C ASP A 163 7.44 -12.50 -9.06
N TRP A 164 8.70 -12.05 -8.99
CA TRP A 164 9.80 -12.63 -9.75
C TRP A 164 10.42 -13.78 -8.94
N LYS A 165 10.30 -15.01 -9.44
CA LYS A 165 10.92 -16.18 -8.85
C LYS A 165 12.45 -16.14 -8.99
N VAL A 166 13.16 -16.04 -7.87
CA VAL A 166 14.64 -16.09 -7.82
C VAL A 166 15.12 -17.48 -7.44
N ARG A 167 14.41 -18.17 -6.55
CA ARG A 167 14.60 -19.58 -6.19
C ARG A 167 13.26 -20.31 -6.15
N SER A 168 13.28 -21.63 -5.97
CA SER A 168 12.05 -22.44 -5.86
C SER A 168 11.12 -22.00 -4.74
N ASP A 169 11.67 -21.40 -3.69
CA ASP A 169 11.05 -21.01 -2.43
C ASP A 169 11.14 -19.50 -2.16
N VAL A 170 11.76 -18.72 -3.06
CA VAL A 170 11.98 -17.27 -2.87
C VAL A 170 11.57 -16.48 -4.11
N ALA A 171 10.75 -15.45 -3.91
CA ALA A 171 10.43 -14.47 -4.93
C ALA A 171 10.74 -13.04 -4.46
N LEU A 172 11.18 -12.20 -5.39
CA LEU A 172 11.16 -10.75 -5.23
C LEU A 172 9.78 -10.24 -5.65
N ASN A 173 9.27 -9.26 -4.93
CA ASN A 173 7.93 -8.74 -5.12
C ASN A 173 7.96 -7.24 -5.42
N ILE A 174 7.16 -6.81 -6.40
CA ILE A 174 6.78 -5.42 -6.59
C ILE A 174 5.26 -5.33 -6.71
N GLU A 175 4.64 -4.37 -6.04
CA GLU A 175 3.18 -4.26 -5.97
C GLU A 175 2.73 -2.82 -5.85
N TYR A 176 1.77 -2.43 -6.68
CA TYR A 176 1.09 -1.15 -6.57
C TYR A 176 -0.28 -1.35 -5.93
N MET A 177 -0.54 -0.62 -4.85
CA MET A 177 -1.77 -0.68 -4.06
C MET A 177 -2.48 0.66 -4.09
N LEU A 178 -3.79 0.61 -4.27
CA LEU A 178 -4.71 1.71 -4.04
C LEU A 178 -5.45 1.41 -2.73
N TYR A 179 -5.18 2.23 -1.73
CA TYR A 179 -5.79 2.16 -0.41
C TYR A 179 -6.88 3.23 -0.31
N VAL A 180 -8.10 2.82 0.07
CA VAL A 180 -9.23 3.69 0.47
C VAL A 180 -9.55 4.85 -0.48
N ASN A 181 -10.74 4.80 -1.10
CA ASN A 181 -11.28 5.90 -1.90
C ASN A 181 -12.41 6.58 -1.11
N GLU A 182 -12.09 7.63 -0.37
CA GLU A 182 -13.10 8.54 0.19
C GLU A 182 -13.10 9.86 -0.59
N SER A 183 -14.22 10.58 -0.55
CA SER A 183 -14.57 11.70 -1.44
C SER A 183 -13.52 12.79 -1.61
N ASP A 184 -12.58 12.90 -0.65
CA ASP A 184 -11.69 14.04 -0.50
C ASP A 184 -10.19 13.66 -0.53
N TYR A 185 -9.80 12.38 -0.55
CA TYR A 185 -8.39 11.96 -0.56
C TYR A 185 -8.19 10.54 -1.15
N SER A 186 -7.10 10.35 -1.90
CA SER A 186 -6.69 9.06 -2.46
C SER A 186 -5.31 8.65 -2.00
N MET A 187 -5.19 7.46 -1.41
CA MET A 187 -3.91 6.92 -0.96
C MET A 187 -3.42 5.83 -1.92
N SER A 188 -2.18 5.95 -2.37
CA SER A 188 -1.53 4.89 -3.14
C SER A 188 -0.22 4.49 -2.50
N ALA A 189 0.24 3.26 -2.79
CA ALA A 189 1.54 2.82 -2.33
C ALA A 189 2.23 1.89 -3.32
N LEU A 190 3.54 2.05 -3.42
CA LEU A 190 4.44 1.12 -4.10
C LEU A 190 5.18 0.28 -3.06
N ASN A 191 5.00 -1.03 -3.14
CA ASN A 191 5.62 -2.00 -2.25
C ASN A 191 6.71 -2.74 -3.02
N MET A 192 7.89 -2.87 -2.42
CA MET A 192 8.99 -3.67 -2.95
C MET A 192 9.50 -4.61 -1.86
N GLY A 193 9.63 -5.90 -2.14
CA GLY A 193 9.94 -6.85 -1.08
C GLY A 193 10.37 -8.23 -1.53
N ILE A 194 10.31 -9.15 -0.59
CA ILE A 194 10.68 -10.55 -0.73
C ILE A 194 9.60 -11.43 -0.11
N LYS A 195 9.31 -12.57 -0.75
CA LYS A 195 8.40 -13.62 -0.30
C LYS A 195 9.14 -14.94 -0.20
N PHE A 196 8.83 -15.70 0.84
CA PHE A 196 9.33 -17.05 1.11
C PHE A 196 8.13 -18.01 1.13
N TYR A 197 8.20 -19.08 0.34
CA TYR A 197 7.15 -20.09 0.20
C TYR A 197 7.54 -21.37 0.93
N PHE A 198 6.61 -22.00 1.64
CA PHE A 198 6.84 -23.19 2.47
C PHE A 198 5.59 -24.07 2.65
#